data_AF-A0A2T5MJC1-F1
#
_entry.id   AF-A0A2T5MJC1-F1
#
_cell.length_a   1.000
_cell.length_b   1.000
_cell.length_c   1.000
_cell.angle_alpha   90.00
_cell.angle_beta   90.00
_cell.angle_gamma   90.00
#
_symmetry.space_group_name_H-M   'P 1'
#
loop_
_entity.id
_entity.type
_entity.pdbx_description
1 polymer ?
#
loop_
_entity_poly.entity_id
_entity_poly.type
_entity_poly.pdbx_seq_one_letter_code
_entity_poly.pdbx_strand_id
1 'polypeptide(L)'
;MKIKANTYLLLILGLSLLLSAYTVVLSLKGVEASDGLTVTWTFVFAALVACWARVDAATQKVHRTLDFSFYFLAIWPIALPYYLVKTRGIEGLVLFFGFSILYFSPFISGLITYVYFATE
;
A
#
# COMPACT_ATOMS: atom_id res chain seq x y z
N MET A 1 5.25 23.99 5.40
CA MET A 1 6.14 22.81 5.48
C MET A 1 5.89 21.94 4.24
N LYS A 2 6.87 21.76 3.33
CA LYS A 2 6.68 20.91 2.14
C LYS A 2 6.83 19.44 2.55
N ILE A 3 5.74 18.68 2.50
CA ILE A 3 5.77 17.23 2.76
C ILE A 3 6.56 16.55 1.65
N LYS A 4 7.52 15.69 2.00
CA LYS A 4 8.36 14.95 1.04
C LYS A 4 7.70 13.61 0.70
N ALA A 5 7.97 13.08 -0.49
CA ALA A 5 7.48 11.76 -0.90
C ALA A 5 7.86 10.66 0.11
N ASN A 6 9.08 10.71 0.66
CA ASN A 6 9.57 9.76 1.67
C ASN A 6 8.68 9.68 2.92
N THR A 7 7.99 10.77 3.30
CA THR A 7 7.09 10.77 4.45
C THR A 7 5.92 9.81 4.21
N TYR A 8 5.35 9.78 3.00
CA TYR A 8 4.27 8.86 2.67
C TYR A 8 4.76 7.41 2.61
N LEU A 9 5.97 7.17 2.11
CA LEU A 9 6.57 5.82 2.14
C LEU A 9 6.74 5.30 3.57
N LEU A 10 7.23 6.16 4.49
CA LEU A 10 7.35 5.82 5.91
C LEU A 10 5.98 5.55 6.56
N LEU A 11 4.95 6.33 6.21
CA LEU A 11 3.59 6.10 6.70
C LEU A 11 3.02 4.79 6.20
N ILE A 12 3.19 4.48 4.90
CA ILE A 12 2.74 3.22 4.32
C ILE A 12 3.46 2.06 4.99
N LEU A 13 4.79 2.12 5.12
CA LEU A 13 5.58 1.10 5.80
C LEU A 13 5.11 0.89 7.25
N GLY A 14 5.00 1.98 8.02
CA GLY A 14 4.62 1.93 9.43
C GLY A 14 3.21 1.37 9.65
N LEU A 15 2.23 1.79 8.83
CA LEU A 15 0.87 1.28 8.91
C LEU A 15 0.76 -0.17 8.45
N SER A 16 1.50 -0.56 7.41
CA SER A 16 1.54 -1.96 6.95
C SER A 16 2.07 -2.87 8.05
N LEU A 17 3.17 -2.47 8.71
CA LEU A 17 3.75 -3.21 9.83
C LEU A 17 2.81 -3.28 11.04
N LEU A 18 2.20 -2.16 11.42
CA LEU A 18 1.23 -2.11 12.52
C LEU A 18 0.03 -3.04 12.26
N LEU A 19 -0.55 -2.95 11.06
CA LEU A 19 -1.68 -3.77 10.71
C LEU A 19 -1.28 -5.25 10.61
N SER A 20 -0.07 -5.56 10.13
CA SER A 20 0.43 -6.93 10.08
C SER A 20 0.62 -7.52 11.48
N ALA A 21 1.16 -6.75 12.43
CA ALA A 21 1.24 -7.18 13.82
C ALA A 21 -0.16 -7.40 14.43
N TYR A 22 -1.11 -6.53 14.11
CA TYR A 22 -2.49 -6.66 14.57
C TYR A 22 -3.19 -7.91 14.01
N THR A 23 -3.06 -8.19 12.72
CA THR A 23 -3.66 -9.38 12.11
C THR A 23 -3.04 -10.68 12.62
N VAL A 24 -1.74 -10.69 12.94
CA VAL A 24 -1.08 -11.81 13.64
C VAL A 24 -1.72 -12.04 15.01
N VAL A 25 -1.89 -11.00 15.81
CA VAL A 25 -2.52 -11.12 17.15
C VAL A 25 -3.97 -11.61 17.05
N LEU A 26 -4.74 -11.14 16.08
CA LEU A 26 -6.10 -11.65 15.83
C LEU A 26 -6.09 -13.13 15.43
N SER A 27 -5.21 -13.50 14.52
CA SER A 27 -5.10 -14.87 14.01
C SER A 27 -4.69 -15.86 15.12
N LEU A 28 -3.79 -15.46 16.03
CA LEU A 28 -3.45 -16.25 17.23
C LEU A 28 -4.64 -16.47 18.16
N LYS A 29 -5.65 -15.62 18.11
CA LYS A 29 -6.89 -15.77 18.88
C LYS A 29 -7.98 -16.53 18.11
N GLY A 30 -7.69 -17.03 16.91
CA GLY A 30 -8.66 -17.65 16.02
C GLY A 30 -9.72 -16.66 15.49
N VAL A 31 -9.44 -15.36 15.53
CA VAL A 31 -10.35 -14.31 15.08
C VAL A 31 -9.87 -13.77 13.74
N GLU A 32 -10.78 -13.72 12.76
CA GLU A 32 -10.49 -13.12 11.46
C GLU A 32 -10.56 -11.59 11.52
N ALA A 33 -9.76 -10.93 10.67
CA ALA A 33 -9.86 -9.50 10.49
C ALA A 33 -11.24 -9.14 9.92
N SER A 34 -11.91 -8.15 10.50
CA SER A 34 -13.24 -7.76 10.03
C SER A 34 -13.20 -7.16 8.61
N ASP A 35 -14.26 -7.37 7.84
CA ASP A 35 -14.38 -6.79 6.49
C ASP A 35 -14.21 -5.27 6.50
N GLY A 36 -14.75 -4.61 7.53
CA GLY A 36 -14.60 -3.16 7.72
C GLY A 36 -13.14 -2.72 7.86
N LEU A 37 -12.30 -3.51 8.55
CA LEU A 37 -10.87 -3.24 8.68
C LEU A 37 -10.16 -3.41 7.33
N THR A 38 -10.49 -4.46 6.58
CA THR A 38 -9.91 -4.73 5.26
C THR A 38 -10.26 -3.62 4.26
N VAL A 39 -11.53 -3.21 4.20
CA VAL A 39 -11.96 -2.10 3.33
C VAL A 39 -11.30 -0.78 3.72
N THR A 40 -11.21 -0.51 5.03
CA THR A 40 -10.52 0.68 5.55
C THR A 40 -9.05 0.66 5.15
N TRP A 41 -8.37 -0.48 5.28
CA TRP A 41 -6.99 -0.65 4.87
C TRP A 41 -6.81 -0.37 3.38
N THR A 42 -7.63 -0.97 2.52
CA THR A 42 -7.57 -0.74 1.07
C THR A 42 -7.72 0.74 0.73
N PHE A 43 -8.69 1.43 1.34
CA PHE A 43 -8.92 2.85 1.09
C PHE A 43 -7.75 3.73 1.58
N VAL A 44 -7.28 3.50 2.82
CA VAL A 44 -6.18 4.27 3.41
C VAL A 44 -4.89 4.06 2.62
N PHE A 45 -4.58 2.81 2.25
CA PHE A 45 -3.42 2.48 1.43
C PHE A 45 -3.48 3.19 0.07
N ALA A 46 -4.60 3.07 -0.65
CA ALA A 46 -4.78 3.72 -1.95
C ALA A 46 -4.66 5.25 -1.83
N ALA A 47 -5.22 5.86 -0.79
CA ALA A 47 -5.11 7.30 -0.54
C ALA A 47 -3.66 7.74 -0.27
N LEU A 48 -2.90 6.96 0.51
CA LEU A 48 -1.48 7.23 0.78
C LEU A 48 -0.62 7.09 -0.47
N VAL A 49 -0.87 6.06 -1.29
CA VAL A 49 -0.19 5.87 -2.58
C VAL A 49 -0.53 7.02 -3.53
N ALA A 50 -1.79 7.45 -3.61
CA ALA A 50 -2.20 8.59 -4.43
C ALA A 50 -1.51 9.89 -3.98
N CYS A 51 -1.41 10.13 -2.67
CA CYS A 51 -0.69 11.27 -2.11
C CYS A 51 0.81 11.21 -2.40
N TRP A 52 1.42 10.03 -2.22
CA TRP A 52 2.82 9.78 -2.56
C TRP A 52 3.08 10.09 -4.03
N ALA A 53 2.31 9.49 -4.93
CA ALA A 53 2.47 9.62 -6.38
C ALA A 53 2.25 11.08 -6.82
N ARG A 54 1.34 11.82 -6.18
CA ARG A 54 1.17 13.25 -6.42
C ARG A 54 2.44 14.03 -6.08
N VAL A 55 3.04 13.81 -4.92
CA VAL A 55 4.26 14.52 -4.51
C VAL A 55 5.46 14.09 -5.36
N ASP A 56 5.56 12.81 -5.69
CA ASP A 56 6.61 12.25 -6.53
C ASP A 56 6.53 12.75 -7.99
N ALA A 57 5.33 12.86 -8.56
CA ALA A 57 5.17 13.41 -9.92
C ALA A 57 5.62 14.87 -10.01
N ALA A 58 5.52 15.62 -8.91
CA ALA A 58 6.00 17.01 -8.87
C ALA A 58 7.54 17.10 -8.93
N THR A 59 8.27 16.08 -8.48
CA THR A 59 9.74 16.05 -8.55
C THR A 59 10.23 15.50 -9.89
N GLN A 60 9.48 14.59 -10.52
CA GLN A 60 9.84 13.95 -11.79
C GLN A 60 9.52 14.77 -13.06
N LYS A 61 8.99 16.00 -12.94
CA LYS A 61 8.58 16.89 -14.06
C LYS A 61 7.64 16.24 -15.10
N VAL A 62 6.90 15.20 -14.70
CA VAL A 62 5.93 14.52 -15.56
C VAL A 62 4.68 15.38 -15.67
N HIS A 63 4.20 15.63 -16.89
CA HIS A 63 3.00 16.42 -17.14
C HIS A 63 1.80 15.78 -16.42
N ARG A 64 1.31 16.44 -15.36
CA ARG A 64 0.12 16.02 -14.60
C ARG A 64 -1.10 16.21 -15.49
N THR A 65 -1.56 15.16 -16.18
CA THR A 65 -2.93 15.15 -16.68
C THR A 65 -3.88 15.10 -15.48
N LEU A 66 -4.88 15.97 -15.51
CA LEU A 66 -5.55 16.57 -14.35
C LEU A 66 -6.30 15.61 -13.39
N ASP A 67 -6.44 14.31 -13.71
CA ASP A 67 -7.16 13.31 -12.89
C ASP A 67 -6.25 12.29 -12.19
N PHE A 68 -4.93 12.55 -12.19
CA PHE A 68 -3.91 11.61 -11.74
C PHE A 68 -4.16 11.03 -10.34
N SER A 69 -4.63 11.82 -9.38
CA SER A 69 -4.86 11.32 -8.01
C SER A 69 -6.13 10.47 -7.86
N PHE A 70 -7.16 10.70 -8.66
CA PHE A 70 -8.41 9.94 -8.61
C PHE A 70 -8.23 8.52 -9.16
N TYR A 71 -7.48 8.37 -10.25
CA TYR A 71 -7.14 7.06 -10.79
C TYR A 71 -6.35 6.20 -9.80
N PHE A 72 -5.47 6.78 -9.00
CA PHE A 72 -4.79 6.02 -7.96
C PHE A 72 -5.77 5.62 -6.86
N LEU A 73 -6.70 6.48 -6.47
CA LEU A 73 -7.64 6.11 -5.42
C LEU A 73 -8.60 4.97 -5.84
N ALA A 74 -9.05 4.98 -7.10
CA ALA A 74 -10.02 4.01 -7.62
C ALA A 74 -9.39 2.75 -8.24
N ILE A 75 -8.27 2.91 -8.96
CA ILE A 75 -7.65 1.86 -9.78
C ILE A 75 -6.13 1.80 -9.56
N TRP A 76 -5.64 2.02 -8.33
CA TRP A 76 -4.20 1.96 -8.03
C TRP A 76 -3.49 0.71 -8.58
N PRO A 77 -4.06 -0.52 -8.60
CA PRO A 77 -3.31 -1.69 -9.07
C PRO A 77 -2.92 -1.59 -10.56
N ILE A 78 -3.63 -0.77 -11.33
CA ILE A 78 -3.36 -0.53 -12.75
C ILE A 78 -2.65 0.81 -12.96
N ALA A 79 -3.10 1.86 -12.27
CA ALA A 79 -2.54 3.20 -12.40
C ALA A 79 -1.10 3.30 -11.88
N LEU A 80 -0.79 2.64 -10.76
CA LEU A 80 0.53 2.65 -10.14
C LEU A 80 1.61 2.02 -11.03
N PRO A 81 1.48 0.78 -11.55
CA PRO A 81 2.52 0.21 -12.40
C PRO A 81 2.70 0.99 -13.70
N TYR A 82 1.61 1.47 -14.32
CA TYR A 82 1.70 2.34 -15.50
C TYR A 82 2.53 3.60 -15.23
N TYR A 83 2.25 4.29 -14.12
CA TYR A 83 3.01 5.47 -13.72
C TYR A 83 4.47 5.17 -13.44
N LEU A 84 4.74 4.10 -12.69
CA LEU A 84 6.09 3.74 -12.29
C LEU A 84 6.95 3.36 -13.51
N VAL A 85 6.40 2.59 -14.43
CA VAL A 85 7.09 2.26 -15.70
C VAL A 85 7.29 3.51 -16.55
N LYS A 86 6.30 4.39 -16.63
CA LYS A 86 6.41 5.63 -17.43
C LYS A 86 7.45 6.60 -16.88
N THR A 87 7.65 6.64 -15.57
CA THR A 87 8.58 7.58 -14.92
C THR A 87 9.98 7.03 -14.71
N ARG A 88 10.12 5.70 -14.55
CA ARG A 88 11.38 5.05 -14.13
C ARG A 88 11.73 3.80 -14.94
N GLY A 89 10.95 3.43 -15.95
CA GLY A 89 11.17 2.20 -16.71
C GLY A 89 11.08 0.95 -15.83
N ILE A 90 12.03 0.02 -16.00
CA ILE A 90 12.01 -1.28 -15.31
C ILE A 90 12.22 -1.18 -13.80
N GLU A 91 12.97 -0.16 -13.34
CA GLU A 91 13.14 0.10 -11.90
C GLU A 91 11.80 0.45 -11.23
N GLY A 92 10.86 1.00 -12.00
CA GLY A 92 9.49 1.23 -11.55
C GLY A 92 8.77 -0.05 -11.14
N LEU A 93 9.08 -1.20 -11.76
CA LEU A 93 8.49 -2.48 -11.39
C LEU A 93 8.96 -2.95 -10.01
N VAL A 94 10.23 -2.72 -9.66
CA VAL A 94 10.75 -3.04 -8.32
C VAL A 94 9.98 -2.26 -7.25
N LEU A 95 9.72 -0.98 -7.51
CA LEU A 95 8.94 -0.15 -6.59
C LEU A 95 7.47 -0.60 -6.51
N PHE A 96 6.88 -1.04 -7.62
CA PHE A 96 5.54 -1.62 -7.64
C PHE A 96 5.45 -2.89 -6.77
N PHE A 97 6.44 -3.78 -6.86
CA PHE A 97 6.51 -4.95 -6.00
C PHE A 97 6.65 -4.55 -4.53
N GLY A 98 7.43 -3.51 -4.21
CA GLY A 98 7.50 -2.96 -2.87
C GLY A 98 6.12 -2.53 -2.32
N PHE A 99 5.35 -1.77 -3.10
CA PHE A 99 3.97 -1.41 -2.73
C PHE A 99 3.07 -2.64 -2.59
N SER A 100 3.20 -3.61 -3.49
CA SER A 100 2.38 -4.84 -3.48
C SER A 100 2.65 -5.66 -2.22
N ILE A 101 3.92 -5.84 -1.86
CA ILE A 101 4.32 -6.54 -0.63
C ILE A 101 3.72 -5.84 0.59
N LEU A 102 3.82 -4.51 0.67
CA LEU A 102 3.28 -3.75 1.80
C LEU A 102 1.74 -3.82 1.86
N TYR A 103 1.07 -3.80 0.72
CA TYR A 103 -0.39 -3.95 0.66
C TYR A 103 -0.85 -5.31 1.18
N PHE A 104 -0.19 -6.38 0.73
CA PHE A 104 -0.55 -7.76 1.06
C PHE A 104 0.03 -8.24 2.40
N SER A 105 0.98 -7.52 3.00
CA SER A 105 1.68 -7.99 4.21
C SER A 105 0.73 -8.33 5.36
N PRO A 106 -0.33 -7.55 5.68
CA PRO A 106 -1.19 -7.87 6.81
C PRO A 106 -2.05 -9.12 6.58
N PHE A 107 -2.46 -9.35 5.34
CA PHE A 107 -3.19 -10.54 4.94
C PHE A 107 -2.29 -11.78 5.02
N ILE A 108 -1.11 -11.71 4.41
CA ILE A 108 -0.15 -12.83 4.38
C ILE A 108 0.32 -13.17 5.81
N SER A 109 0.62 -12.17 6.64
CA SER A 109 1.04 -12.41 8.02
C SER A 109 -0.05 -13.08 8.84
N GLY A 110 -1.29 -12.60 8.75
CA GLY A 110 -2.43 -13.21 9.43
C GLY A 110 -2.68 -14.65 8.96
N LEU A 111 -2.68 -14.88 7.64
CA LEU A 111 -2.89 -16.20 7.05
C LEU A 111 -1.83 -17.21 7.49
N ILE A 112 -0.55 -16.84 7.44
CA ILE A 112 0.56 -17.68 7.92
C ILE A 112 0.32 -18.02 9.40
N THR A 113 0.00 -17.02 10.22
CA THR A 113 -0.23 -17.25 11.65
C THR A 113 -1.40 -18.19 11.91
N TYR A 114 -2.52 -17.98 11.22
CA TYR A 114 -3.70 -18.83 11.36
C TYR A 114 -3.39 -20.29 11.01
N VAL A 115 -2.75 -20.52 9.86
CA VAL A 115 -2.45 -21.87 9.35
C VAL A 115 -1.47 -22.64 10.24
N TYR A 116 -0.47 -21.97 10.81
CA TYR A 116 0.60 -22.66 11.54
C TYR A 116 0.44 -22.64 13.07
N PHE A 117 -0.32 -21.71 13.63
CA PHE A 117 -0.34 -21.49 15.09
C PHE A 117 -1.74 -21.46 15.70
N ALA A 118 -2.81 -21.33 14.92
CA ALA A 118 -4.18 -21.25 15.45
C ALA A 118 -4.95 -22.58 15.38
N THR A 119 -4.35 -23.63 14.81
CA THR A 119 -4.95 -24.96 14.61
C THR A 119 -4.55 -25.99 15.67
N GLU A 120 -3.96 -25.58 16.80
CA GLU A 120 -3.76 -26.43 17.99
C GLU A 120 -4.85 -26.18 19.05
#